data_AF-A0A8S2NIQ7-F1
#
_entry.id   AF-A0A8S2NIQ7-F1
#
_cell.length_a   1.000
_cell.length_b   1.000
_cell.length_c   1.000
_cell.angle_alpha   90.00
_cell.angle_beta   90.00
_cell.angle_gamma   90.00
#
_symmetry.space_group_name_H-M   'P 1'
#
loop_
_entity.id
_entity.type
_entity.pdbx_description
1 polymer ?
#
loop_
_entity_poly.entity_id
_entity_poly.type
_entity_poly.pdbx_seq_one_letter_code
_entity_poly.pdbx_strand_id
1 'polypeptide(L)'
;RTIVPWDVDTICQSVSKTGRLLISHEAPITGGVGAEIAATVGKECFLNLEAPVERVCGYDIHPIPHVFEPFYFPSKWRCLEALKRMMNF
;
A
#
# COMPACT_ATOMS: atom_id res chain seq x y z
N ARG A 1 -5.96 12.92 -9.58
CA ARG A 1 -5.66 11.47 -9.65
C ARG A 1 -6.97 10.72 -9.47
N THR A 2 -7.15 9.63 -10.21
CA THR A 2 -8.43 8.93 -10.34
C THR A 2 -8.31 7.55 -9.70
N ILE A 3 -9.29 7.15 -8.89
CA ILE A 3 -9.34 5.81 -8.28
C ILE A 3 -9.83 4.79 -9.33
N VAL A 4 -10.77 5.20 -10.18
CA VAL A 4 -11.28 4.38 -11.29
C VAL A 4 -11.63 5.29 -12.48
N PRO A 5 -11.11 5.03 -13.70
CA PRO A 5 -10.00 4.13 -14.01
C PRO A 5 -8.68 4.70 -13.48
N TRP A 6 -7.87 3.88 -12.82
CA TRP A 6 -6.56 4.27 -12.31
C TRP A 6 -5.46 4.00 -13.36
N ASP A 7 -4.37 4.74 -13.23
CA ASP A 7 -3.24 4.69 -14.16
C ASP A 7 -2.30 3.52 -13.79
N VAL A 8 -2.52 2.38 -14.45
CA VAL A 8 -1.75 1.14 -14.23
C VAL A 8 -0.34 1.27 -14.81
N ASP A 9 -0.23 1.81 -16.03
CA ASP A 9 1.02 1.90 -16.78
C ASP A 9 2.09 2.68 -16.02
N THR A 10 1.72 3.86 -15.48
CA THR A 10 2.65 4.71 -14.73
C THR A 10 3.13 4.02 -13.45
N ILE A 11 2.25 3.28 -12.77
CA ILE A 11 2.62 2.55 -11.53
C ILE A 11 3.52 1.37 -11.86
N CYS A 12 3.17 0.55 -12.85
CA CYS A 12 3.98 -0.57 -13.29
C CYS A 12 5.38 -0.12 -13.74
N GLN A 13 5.50 0.96 -14.52
CA GLN A 13 6.80 1.51 -14.90
C GLN A 13 7.64 1.95 -13.69
N SER A 14 7.02 2.58 -12.70
CA SER A 14 7.72 2.96 -11.46
C SER A 14 8.20 1.73 -10.70
N VAL A 15 7.35 0.69 -10.57
CA VAL A 15 7.68 -0.55 -9.85
C VAL A 15 8.76 -1.34 -10.58
N SER A 16 8.71 -1.43 -11.91
CA SER A 16 9.77 -2.07 -12.69
C SER A 16 11.13 -1.40 -12.53
N LYS A 17 11.16 -0.09 -12.23
CA LYS A 17 12.39 0.66 -11.96
C LYS A 17 12.88 0.50 -10.51
N THR A 18 11.99 0.51 -9.52
CA THR A 18 12.36 0.46 -8.09
C THR A 18 12.44 -0.95 -7.53
N GLY A 19 11.80 -1.92 -8.18
CA GLY A 19 11.63 -3.30 -7.73
C GLY A 19 10.80 -3.47 -6.46
N ARG A 20 10.22 -2.38 -5.92
CA ARG A 20 9.58 -2.35 -4.60
C ARG A 20 8.41 -1.38 -4.59
N LEU A 21 7.35 -1.74 -3.88
CA LEU A 21 6.12 -0.95 -3.79
C LEU A 21 5.56 -0.95 -2.37
N LEU A 22 5.28 0.24 -1.84
CA LEU A 22 4.53 0.45 -0.61
C LEU A 22 3.28 1.27 -0.90
N ILE A 23 2.12 0.74 -0.53
CA ILE A 23 0.82 1.38 -0.73
C ILE A 23 0.28 1.86 0.62
N SER A 24 -0.23 3.08 0.69
CA SER A 24 -0.88 3.59 1.91
C SER A 24 -2.20 4.27 1.60
N HIS A 25 -3.21 3.98 2.42
CA HIS A 25 -4.52 4.62 2.37
C HIS A 25 -5.21 4.59 3.74
N GLU A 26 -6.09 5.55 4.00
CA GLU A 26 -6.77 5.69 5.30
C GLU A 26 -7.87 4.64 5.53
N ALA A 27 -8.43 4.09 4.44
CA ALA A 27 -9.46 3.06 4.52
C ALA A 27 -8.92 1.76 5.16
N PRO A 28 -9.81 0.89 5.68
CA PRO A 28 -9.45 -0.44 6.21
C PRO A 28 -8.63 -1.27 5.24
N ILE A 29 -7.70 -2.07 5.77
CA ILE A 29 -6.79 -2.89 4.97
C ILE A 29 -7.53 -3.97 4.16
N THR A 30 -8.63 -4.49 4.69
CA THR A 30 -9.46 -5.50 4.01
C THR A 30 -10.45 -4.85 3.06
N GLY A 31 -10.41 -5.24 1.78
CA GLY A 31 -11.30 -4.70 0.74
C GLY A 31 -10.97 -3.28 0.26
N GLY A 32 -9.88 -2.68 0.77
CA GLY A 32 -9.41 -1.37 0.33
C GLY A 32 -8.83 -1.36 -1.08
N VAL A 33 -8.78 -0.18 -1.70
CA VAL A 33 -8.21 0.07 -3.04
C VAL A 33 -6.76 -0.45 -3.15
N GLY A 34 -6.01 -0.44 -2.04
CA GLY A 34 -4.65 -0.97 -2.03
C GLY A 34 -4.55 -2.47 -2.33
N ALA A 35 -5.62 -3.25 -2.11
CA ALA A 35 -5.64 -4.66 -2.48
C ALA A 35 -5.68 -4.85 -4.00
N GLU A 36 -6.47 -4.04 -4.71
CA GLU A 36 -6.57 -4.09 -6.18
C GLU A 36 -5.24 -3.70 -6.83
N ILE A 37 -4.62 -2.62 -6.34
CA ILE A 37 -3.31 -2.16 -6.84
C ILE A 37 -2.25 -3.24 -6.59
N ALA A 38 -2.20 -3.82 -5.39
CA ALA A 38 -1.23 -4.87 -5.08
C ALA A 38 -1.43 -6.13 -5.94
N ALA A 39 -2.69 -6.53 -6.18
CA ALA A 39 -3.00 -7.67 -7.03
C ALA A 39 -2.59 -7.45 -8.49
N THR A 40 -2.85 -6.26 -9.04
CA THR A 40 -2.47 -5.91 -10.42
C THR A 40 -0.96 -5.81 -10.58
N VAL A 41 -0.26 -5.14 -9.66
CA VAL A 41 1.20 -5.06 -9.68
C VAL A 41 1.84 -6.44 -9.50
N GLY A 42 1.26 -7.29 -8.66
CA GLY A 42 1.70 -8.68 -8.51
C GLY A 42 1.55 -9.52 -9.78
N LYS A 43 0.59 -9.19 -10.66
CA LYS A 43 0.40 -9.86 -11.96
C LYS A 43 1.37 -9.32 -13.02
N GLU A 44 1.47 -8.00 -13.15
CA GLU A 44 2.22 -7.34 -14.23
C GLU A 44 3.73 -7.29 -13.96
N CYS A 45 4.13 -7.12 -12.70
CA CYS A 45 5.52 -6.84 -12.31
C CYS A 45 6.15 -7.97 -11.47
N PHE A 46 5.63 -9.21 -11.55
CA PHE A 46 6.07 -10.34 -10.72
C PHE A 46 7.59 -10.58 -10.76
N LEU A 47 8.19 -10.50 -11.96
CA LEU A 47 9.62 -10.77 -12.15
C LEU A 47 10.54 -9.65 -11.67
N ASN A 48 10.00 -8.44 -11.51
CA ASN A 48 10.76 -7.26 -11.13
C ASN A 48 10.70 -6.98 -9.62
N LEU A 49 9.85 -7.69 -8.87
CA LEU A 49 9.66 -7.49 -7.44
C LEU A 49 10.81 -8.12 -6.64
N GLU A 50 11.61 -7.28 -6.01
CA GLU A 50 12.68 -7.70 -5.09
C GLU A 50 12.15 -8.01 -3.68
N ALA A 51 11.04 -7.38 -3.31
CA ALA A 51 10.43 -7.49 -1.99
C ALA A 51 8.90 -7.63 -2.13
N PRO A 52 8.22 -8.23 -1.13
CA PRO A 52 6.76 -8.28 -1.12
C PRO A 52 6.16 -6.88 -1.10
N VAL A 53 5.02 -6.70 -1.77
CA VAL A 53 4.28 -5.43 -1.77
C VAL A 53 3.70 -5.19 -0.38
N GLU A 54 4.17 -4.13 0.28
CA GLU A 54 3.73 -3.74 1.61
C GLU A 54 2.53 -2.78 1.54
N ARG A 55 1.59 -2.95 2.48
CA ARG A 55 0.38 -2.13 2.56
C ARG A 55 0.22 -1.55 3.97
N VAL A 56 0.27 -0.22 4.06
CA VAL A 56 0.14 0.51 5.32
C VAL A 56 -1.19 1.25 5.33
N CYS A 57 -2.21 0.60 5.88
CA CYS A 57 -3.58 1.10 5.85
C CYS A 57 -4.17 1.25 7.26
N GLY A 58 -5.36 1.85 7.32
CA GLY A 58 -6.19 1.85 8.52
C GLY A 58 -6.48 0.41 8.99
N TYR A 59 -6.66 0.25 10.29
CA TYR A 59 -7.01 -1.06 10.85
C TYR A 59 -8.43 -1.47 10.45
N ASP A 60 -8.70 -2.78 10.42
CA ASP A 60 -10.04 -3.34 10.20
C ASP A 60 -10.93 -3.20 11.45
N ILE A 61 -11.07 -1.97 11.93
CA ILE A 61 -11.89 -1.62 13.09
C ILE A 61 -12.97 -0.67 12.62
N HIS A 62 -14.22 -1.12 12.70
CA HIS A 62 -15.40 -0.31 12.42
C HIS A 62 -16.35 -0.41 13.61
N PRO A 63 -16.80 0.70 14.23
CA PRO A 63 -16.63 2.10 13.82
C PRO A 63 -15.26 2.69 14.20
N ILE A 64 -14.84 3.75 13.48
CA ILE A 64 -13.60 4.49 13.78
C ILE A 64 -13.76 5.11 15.19
N PRO A 65 -12.92 4.73 16.16
CA PRO A 65 -13.04 5.26 17.51
C PRO A 65 -12.59 6.73 17.57
N HIS A 66 -13.50 7.64 17.93
CA HIS A 66 -13.20 9.08 18.04
C HIS A 66 -12.01 9.41 18.95
N VAL A 67 -11.81 8.67 20.05
CA VAL A 67 -10.70 8.91 20.98
C VAL A 67 -9.38 8.31 20.47
N PHE A 68 -9.45 7.24 19.68
CA PHE A 68 -8.27 6.53 19.16
C PHE A 68 -7.98 6.85 17.69
N GLU A 69 -8.62 7.88 17.15
CA GLU A 69 -8.38 8.41 15.80
C GLU A 69 -6.88 8.63 15.48
N PRO A 70 -6.04 9.18 16.40
CA PRO A 70 -4.62 9.36 16.13
C PRO A 70 -3.83 8.05 15.94
N PHE A 71 -4.34 6.95 16.50
CA PHE A 71 -3.72 5.63 16.39
C PHE A 71 -4.27 4.84 15.20
N TYR A 72 -5.46 5.19 14.73
CA TYR A 72 -6.13 4.51 13.62
C TYR A 72 -5.46 4.85 12.28
N PHE A 73 -5.18 6.13 12.04
CA PHE A 73 -4.63 6.57 10.77
C PHE A 73 -3.21 6.03 10.52
N PRO A 74 -2.87 5.72 9.25
CA PRO A 74 -1.52 5.34 8.89
C PRO A 74 -0.58 6.56 9.04
N SER A 75 0.05 6.66 10.21
CA SER A 75 0.98 7.74 10.49
C SER A 75 2.29 7.56 9.70
N LYS A 76 3.03 8.66 9.53
CA LYS A 76 4.37 8.66 8.91
C LYS A 76 5.33 7.62 9.51
N TRP A 77 5.19 7.32 10.79
CA TRP A 77 6.02 6.35 11.49
C TRP A 77 5.71 4.91 11.07
N ARG A 78 4.42 4.57 10.89
CA ARG A 78 4.01 3.25 10.37
C ARG A 78 4.51 3.05 8.93
N CYS A 79 4.40 4.09 8.10
CA CYS A 79 4.93 4.03 6.74
C CYS A 79 6.45 3.83 6.72
N LEU A 80 7.18 4.54 7.59
CA LEU A 80 8.64 4.43 7.69
C LEU A 80 9.09 3.06 8.20
N GLU A 81 8.36 2.48 9.16
CA GLU A 81 8.65 1.13 9.66
C GLU A 81 8.43 0.07 8.59
N ALA A 82 7.31 0.14 7.86
CA ALA A 82 7.04 -0.77 6.74
C ALA A 82 8.09 -0.62 5.63
N LEU A 83 8.50 0.61 5.31
CA LEU A 83 9.56 0.87 4.34
C LEU A 83 10.90 0.26 4.77
N LYS A 84 11.27 0.37 6.05
CA LYS A 84 12.47 -0.28 6.60
C LYS A 84 12.40 -1.80 6.50
N ARG A 85 11.24 -2.41 6.79
CA ARG A 85 11.05 -3.87 6.65
C ARG A 85 11.22 -4.30 5.20
N MET A 86 10.60 -3.57 4.27
CA MET A 86 10.73 -3.81 2.82
C MET A 86 12.16 -3.60 2.32
N MET A 87 12.95 -2.74 2.97
CA MET A 87 14.33 -2.48 2.56
C MET A 87 15.31 -3.58 3.01
N ASN A 88 14.97 -4.30 4.08
CA ASN A 88 15.79 -5.34 4.71
C ASN A 88 15.38 -6.78 4.30
N PHE A 89 14.47 -6.92 3.34
CA PHE A 89 14.09 -8.22 2.76
C PHE A 89 15.15 -8.69 1.77
#